data_AF-A0A932SKG2-F1
#
_entry.id   AF-A0A932SKG2-F1
#
_cell.length_a   1.000
_cell.length_b   1.000
_cell.length_c   1.000
_cell.angle_alpha   90.00
_cell.angle_beta   90.00
_cell.angle_gamma   90.00
#
_symmetry.space_group_name_H-M   'P 1'
#
loop_
_entity.id
_entity.type
_entity.pdbx_description
1 polymer ?
#
loop_
_entity_poly.entity_id
_entity_poly.type
_entity_poly.pdbx_seq_one_letter_code
_entity_poly.pdbx_strand_id
1 'polypeptide(L)'
;MMFARRRPRSGCGLDAASLSLYADGGLDTPAAARVQAHLGGCKGCRRELEDLRRLSALLGDALATPPRTAVERAGALARAKARIRRRPSRVAWWEFPASRLPVLGAALLAVLSLAEAFRLSGLEEQALALALSFGLF
;
A
#
# COMPACT_ATOMS: atom_id res chain seq x y z
N MET A 1 11.42 2.43 7.61
CA MET A 1 11.75 2.26 9.04
C MET A 1 10.50 1.77 9.75
N MET A 2 10.48 0.49 10.11
CA MET A 2 9.35 -0.21 10.74
C MET A 2 9.41 0.04 12.25
N PHE A 3 8.45 0.76 12.82
CA PHE A 3 8.30 0.86 14.27
C PHE A 3 7.85 -0.51 14.79
N ALA A 4 8.79 -1.30 15.31
CA ALA A 4 8.50 -2.53 16.01
C ALA A 4 7.69 -2.20 17.27
N ARG A 5 6.39 -2.53 17.27
CA ARG A 5 5.56 -2.47 18.47
C ARG A 5 6.20 -3.37 19.52
N ARG A 6 6.82 -2.80 20.56
CA ARG A 6 7.24 -3.57 21.74
C ARG A 6 5.96 -4.18 22.32
N ARG A 7 5.94 -5.51 22.48
CA ARG A 7 4.84 -6.23 23.12
C ARG A 7 4.65 -5.68 24.54
N PRO A 8 3.40 -5.55 25.03
CA PRO A 8 3.16 -5.22 26.44
C PRO A 8 3.89 -6.26 27.30
N ARG A 9 4.64 -5.79 28.30
CA ARG A 9 5.26 -6.68 29.28
C ARG A 9 4.14 -7.43 29.99
N SER A 10 4.00 -8.72 29.67
CA SER A 10 3.05 -9.66 30.24
C SER A 10 3.10 -9.59 31.77
N GLY A 11 2.12 -8.91 32.38
CA GLY A 11 2.00 -8.75 33.83
C GLY A 11 1.49 -7.38 34.30
N CYS A 12 1.58 -6.33 33.48
CA CYS A 12 1.01 -4.99 33.77
C CYS A 12 -0.38 -4.94 33.12
N GLY A 13 -1.46 -4.88 33.90
CA GLY A 13 -2.85 -4.78 33.41
C GLY A 13 -3.20 -3.40 32.80
N LEU A 14 -2.18 -2.59 32.50
CA LEU A 14 -2.33 -1.28 31.88
C LEU A 14 -2.00 -1.38 30.40
N ASP A 15 -2.87 -0.84 29.56
CA ASP A 15 -2.65 -0.78 28.12
C ASP A 15 -1.70 0.36 27.74
N ALA A 16 -0.89 0.11 26.70
CA ALA A 16 0.09 1.08 26.22
C ALA A 16 -0.55 2.38 25.70
N ALA A 17 -1.79 2.31 25.20
CA ALA A 17 -2.52 3.48 24.71
C ALA A 17 -2.90 4.42 25.86
N SER A 18 -3.46 3.91 26.95
CA SER A 18 -3.73 4.70 28.16
C SER A 18 -2.45 5.32 28.74
N LEU A 19 -1.33 4.60 28.73
CA LEU A 19 -0.06 5.16 29.23
C LEU A 19 0.44 6.32 28.35
N SER A 20 0.32 6.21 27.03
CA SER A 20 0.63 7.31 26.10
C SER A 20 -0.29 8.50 26.29
N LEU A 21 -1.61 8.27 26.37
CA LEU A 21 -2.59 9.33 26.62
C LEU A 21 -2.36 10.02 27.97
N TYR A 22 -1.95 9.27 29.00
CA TYR A 22 -1.56 9.84 30.29
C TYR A 22 -0.30 10.70 30.18
N ALA A 23 0.70 10.27 29.39
CA ALA A 23 1.91 11.04 29.14
C ALA A 23 1.61 12.39 28.46
N ASP A 24 0.65 12.40 27.54
CA ASP A 24 0.22 13.58 26.79
C ASP A 24 -0.86 14.42 27.50
N GLY A 25 -1.36 13.98 28.68
CA GLY A 25 -2.40 14.67 29.44
C GLY A 25 -3.82 14.54 28.85
N GLY A 26 -4.04 13.57 27.96
CA GLY A 26 -5.30 13.38 27.23
C GLY A 26 -6.33 12.45 27.90
N LEU A 27 -6.08 11.98 29.13
CA LEU A 27 -7.04 11.17 29.87
C LEU A 27 -8.01 12.02 30.70
N ASP A 28 -9.23 11.54 30.85
CA ASP A 28 -10.18 12.10 31.82
C ASP A 28 -9.72 11.83 33.27
N THR A 29 -10.21 12.64 34.21
CA THR A 29 -9.84 12.56 35.63
C THR A 29 -9.95 11.13 36.21
N PRO A 30 -11.02 10.35 35.95
CA PRO A 30 -11.12 8.99 36.49
C PRO A 30 -10.13 8.01 35.83
N ALA A 31 -9.85 8.10 34.52
CA ALA A 31 -8.83 7.23 33.91
C ALA A 31 -7.42 7.60 34.35
N ALA A 32 -7.12 8.89 34.47
CA ALA A 32 -5.83 9.37 34.96
C ALA A 32 -5.54 8.85 36.38
N ALA A 33 -6.54 8.85 37.27
CA ALA A 33 -6.41 8.31 38.62
C ALA A 33 -6.09 6.80 38.62
N ARG A 34 -6.73 6.01 37.73
CA ARG A 34 -6.46 4.57 37.59
C ARG A 34 -5.02 4.31 37.12
N VAL A 35 -4.56 5.06 36.12
CA VAL A 35 -3.17 4.98 35.64
C VAL A 35 -2.19 5.34 36.77
N GLN A 36 -2.47 6.43 37.49
CA GLN A 36 -1.60 6.89 38.58
C GLN A 36 -1.51 5.89 39.73
N ALA A 37 -2.63 5.25 40.11
CA ALA A 37 -2.62 4.15 41.08
C ALA A 37 -1.74 2.98 40.60
N HIS A 38 -1.85 2.60 39.31
CA HIS A 38 -1.03 1.54 38.74
C HIS A 38 0.48 1.88 38.74
N LEU A 39 0.83 3.13 38.43
CA LEU A 39 2.21 3.61 38.44
C LEU A 39 2.85 3.54 39.85
N GLY A 40 2.05 3.63 40.91
CA GLY A 40 2.51 3.41 42.28
C GLY A 40 3.08 2.01 42.51
N GLY A 41 2.46 0.99 41.90
CA GLY A 41 2.85 -0.42 42.07
C GLY A 41 3.80 -0.97 41.00
N CYS A 42 3.78 -0.43 39.78
CA CYS A 42 4.49 -1.03 38.64
C CYS A 42 5.75 -0.25 38.22
N LYS A 43 6.93 -0.79 38.52
CA LYS A 43 8.22 -0.22 38.07
C LYS A 43 8.39 -0.24 36.54
N GLY A 44 7.81 -1.23 35.86
CA GLY A 44 7.90 -1.34 34.39
C GLY A 44 7.17 -0.20 33.69
N CYS A 45 5.92 0.01 34.09
CA CYS A 45 5.04 1.02 33.49
C CYS A 45 5.48 2.46 33.90
N ARG A 46 6.20 2.65 35.02
CA ARG A 46 6.92 3.90 35.35
C ARG A 46 8.09 4.22 34.40
N ARG A 47 8.97 3.24 34.15
CA ARG A 47 10.11 3.44 33.23
C ARG A 47 9.63 3.78 31.82
N GLU A 48 8.58 3.12 31.37
CA GLU A 48 7.99 3.38 30.05
C GLU A 48 7.40 4.79 29.97
N LEU A 49 6.75 5.29 31.02
CA LEU A 49 6.29 6.68 31.08
C LEU A 49 7.45 7.69 31.00
N GLU A 50 8.57 7.41 31.69
CA GLU A 50 9.76 8.25 31.61
C GLU A 50 10.36 8.26 30.20
N ASP A 51 10.44 7.10 29.55
CA ASP A 51 10.91 6.97 28.16
C ASP A 51 10.01 7.77 27.19
N LEU A 52 8.69 7.67 27.35
CA LEU A 52 7.72 8.44 26.56
C LEU A 52 7.90 9.94 26.76
N ARG A 53 7.99 10.41 28.00
CA ARG A 53 8.20 11.84 28.30
C ARG A 53 9.51 12.37 27.74
N ARG A 54 10.59 11.59 27.82
CA ARG A 54 11.89 11.94 27.24
C ARG A 54 11.79 12.05 25.72
N LEU A 55 11.11 11.11 25.07
CA LEU A 55 10.89 11.17 23.62
C LEU A 55 10.06 12.40 23.24
N SER A 56 8.97 12.69 23.95
CA SER A 56 8.13 13.87 23.70
C SER A 56 8.92 15.18 23.86
N ALA A 57 9.82 15.27 24.85
CA ALA A 57 10.69 16.43 25.02
C ALA A 57 11.66 16.60 23.82
N LEU A 58 12.34 15.52 23.41
CA LEU A 58 13.23 15.54 22.25
C LEU A 58 12.51 15.94 20.95
N LEU A 59 11.29 15.44 20.77
CA LEU A 59 10.45 15.80 19.63
C LEU A 59 9.94 17.23 19.73
N GLY A 60 9.55 17.70 20.92
CA GLY A 60 9.14 19.09 21.14
C GLY A 60 10.22 20.08 20.74
N ASP A 61 11.46 19.82 21.14
CA ASP A 61 12.60 20.67 20.80
C ASP A 61 12.97 20.58 19.31
N ALA A 62 12.94 19.39 18.72
CA ALA A 62 13.28 19.20 17.31
C ALA A 62 12.18 19.72 16.34
N LEU A 63 10.92 19.64 16.76
CA LEU A 63 9.75 20.08 15.99
C LEU A 63 9.31 21.49 16.33
N ALA A 64 9.98 22.16 17.28
CA ALA A 64 9.87 23.60 17.51
C ALA A 64 10.28 24.34 16.23
N THR A 65 9.34 24.36 15.28
CA THR A 65 9.46 25.10 14.05
C THR A 65 9.32 26.55 14.46
N PRO A 66 10.32 27.42 14.21
CA PRO A 66 10.13 28.85 14.44
C PRO A 66 8.86 29.28 13.69
N PRO A 67 8.05 30.20 14.24
CA PRO A 67 6.80 30.61 13.60
C PRO A 67 7.11 31.14 12.21
N ARG A 68 6.90 30.30 11.18
CA ARG A 68 7.08 30.71 9.80
C ARG A 68 6.01 31.74 9.52
N THR A 69 6.46 32.95 9.23
CA THR A 69 5.58 34.03 8.77
C THR A 69 4.69 33.51 7.64
N ALA A 70 3.52 34.12 7.43
CA ALA A 70 2.63 33.71 6.33
C ALA A 70 3.36 33.67 4.97
N VAL A 71 4.32 34.58 4.78
CA VAL A 71 5.21 34.66 3.61
C VAL A 71 6.12 33.44 3.50
N GLU A 72 6.77 33.02 4.59
CA GLU A 72 7.63 31.83 4.58
C GLU A 72 6.86 30.54 4.30
N ARG A 73 5.64 30.42 4.84
CA ARG A 73 4.73 29.31 4.54
C ARG A 73 4.34 29.31 3.07
N ALA A 74 3.94 30.45 2.53
CA ALA A 74 3.59 30.59 1.12
C ALA A 74 4.77 30.21 0.21
N GLY A 75 5.98 30.69 0.53
CA GLY A 75 7.20 30.35 -0.21
C GLY A 75 7.56 28.86 -0.12
N ALA A 76 7.38 28.22 1.03
CA ALA A 76 7.58 26.78 1.19
C ALA A 76 6.58 25.96 0.36
N LEU A 77 5.29 26.32 0.38
CA LEU A 77 4.27 25.68 -0.44
C LEU A 77 4.54 25.87 -1.94
N ALA A 78 4.92 27.08 -2.37
CA ALA A 78 5.24 27.36 -3.76
C ALA A 78 6.40 26.49 -4.27
N ARG A 79 7.47 26.34 -3.47
CA ARG A 79 8.60 25.45 -3.77
C ARG A 79 8.20 23.97 -3.82
N ALA A 80 7.36 23.52 -2.89
CA ALA A 80 6.86 22.14 -2.90
C ALA A 80 6.00 21.87 -4.15
N LYS A 81 5.08 22.77 -4.50
CA LYS A 81 4.25 22.67 -5.71
C LYS A 81 5.11 22.68 -6.99
N ALA A 82 6.13 23.54 -7.05
CA ALA A 82 7.05 23.58 -8.18
C ALA A 82 7.80 22.25 -8.37
N ARG A 83 8.22 21.58 -7.30
CA ARG A 83 8.85 20.25 -7.38
C ARG A 83 7.90 19.17 -7.89
N ILE A 84 6.65 19.17 -7.43
CA ILE A 84 5.64 18.22 -7.88
C ILE A 84 5.33 18.44 -9.38
N ARG A 85 5.16 19.68 -9.81
CA ARG A 85 4.92 20.04 -11.22
C ARG A 85 6.10 19.73 -12.14
N ARG A 86 7.33 19.81 -11.61
CA ARG A 86 8.57 19.46 -12.32
C ARG A 86 8.88 17.97 -12.32
N ARG A 87 8.08 17.12 -11.70
CA ARG A 87 8.15 15.69 -11.96
C ARG A 87 7.35 15.45 -13.24
N PRO A 88 7.97 15.40 -14.44
CA PRO A 88 7.22 14.93 -15.58
C PRO A 88 6.79 13.52 -15.22
N SER A 89 5.49 13.28 -15.22
CA SER A 89 4.93 11.94 -15.21
C SER A 89 5.30 11.29 -16.54
N ARG A 90 6.59 10.97 -16.73
CA ARG A 90 7.11 10.14 -17.84
C ARG A 90 6.74 8.68 -17.62
N VAL A 91 5.55 8.42 -17.11
CA VAL A 91 4.82 7.22 -17.46
C VAL A 91 3.90 7.65 -18.59
N ALA A 92 4.53 7.89 -19.75
CA ALA A 92 3.84 7.99 -21.00
C ALA A 92 3.22 6.61 -21.25
N TRP A 93 2.03 6.40 -20.72
CA TRP A 93 1.24 5.20 -20.95
C TRP A 93 0.94 4.99 -22.45
N TRP A 94 1.17 6.01 -23.28
CA TRP A 94 1.17 5.94 -24.75
C TRP A 94 2.52 5.54 -25.37
N GLU A 95 3.62 5.52 -24.60
CA GLU A 95 4.94 5.01 -25.03
C GLU A 95 5.09 3.50 -24.75
N PHE A 96 4.03 2.82 -24.29
CA PHE A 96 4.00 1.37 -24.42
C PHE A 96 4.16 1.02 -25.90
N PRO A 97 5.16 0.22 -26.28
CA PRO A 97 5.47 -0.05 -27.68
C PRO A 97 4.28 -0.81 -28.29
N ALA A 98 3.40 -0.06 -28.96
CA ALA A 98 2.28 -0.55 -29.73
C ALA A 98 2.71 -1.47 -30.90
N SER A 99 4.00 -1.78 -31.04
CA SER A 99 4.55 -2.67 -32.06
C SER A 99 4.34 -4.16 -31.78
N ARG A 100 4.05 -4.59 -30.54
CA ARG A 100 3.83 -6.02 -30.21
C ARG A 100 2.36 -6.44 -30.14
N LEU A 101 1.45 -5.51 -29.91
CA LEU A 101 0.00 -5.74 -29.89
C LEU A 101 -0.62 -6.14 -31.25
N PRO A 102 -0.24 -5.55 -32.41
CA PRO A 102 -0.81 -5.94 -33.70
C PRO A 102 -0.34 -7.33 -34.15
N VAL A 103 0.86 -7.78 -33.75
CA VAL A 103 1.39 -9.10 -34.09
C VAL A 103 0.57 -10.21 -33.42
N LEU A 104 0.21 -10.04 -32.14
CA LEU A 104 -0.64 -10.99 -31.42
C LEU A 104 -2.07 -11.01 -31.98
N GLY A 105 -2.60 -9.83 -32.37
CA GLY A 105 -3.91 -9.75 -33.02
C GLY A 105 -3.96 -10.45 -34.38
N ALA A 106 -2.94 -10.26 -35.22
CA ALA A 106 -2.83 -10.93 -36.52
C ALA A 106 -2.67 -12.45 -36.38
N ALA A 107 -1.86 -12.92 -35.42
CA ALA A 107 -1.70 -14.35 -35.15
C ALA A 107 -3.01 -15.00 -34.68
N LEU A 108 -3.77 -14.34 -33.81
CA LEU A 108 -5.06 -14.85 -33.34
C LEU A 108 -6.08 -14.95 -34.47
N LEU A 109 -6.16 -13.92 -35.33
CA LEU A 109 -7.05 -13.94 -36.51
C LEU A 109 -6.66 -15.07 -37.47
N ALA A 110 -5.37 -15.26 -37.74
CA ALA A 110 -4.89 -16.35 -38.60
C ALA A 110 -5.29 -17.74 -38.06
N VAL A 111 -5.14 -17.98 -36.75
CA VAL A 111 -5.54 -19.25 -36.11
C VAL A 111 -7.05 -19.46 -36.19
N LEU A 112 -7.85 -18.41 -35.95
CA LEU A 112 -9.30 -18.49 -36.05
C LEU A 112 -9.76 -18.78 -37.48
N SER A 113 -9.17 -18.12 -38.48
CA SER A 113 -9.45 -18.39 -39.90
C SER A 113 -9.07 -19.81 -40.30
N LEU A 114 -7.95 -20.34 -39.78
CA LEU A 114 -7.53 -21.72 -40.05
C LEU A 114 -8.49 -22.72 -39.41
N ALA A 115 -8.94 -22.46 -38.18
CA ALA A 115 -9.91 -23.31 -37.49
C ALA A 115 -11.28 -23.31 -38.18
N GLU A 116 -11.73 -22.15 -38.68
CA GLU A 116 -12.97 -22.01 -39.46
C GLU A 116 -12.87 -22.76 -40.80
N ALA A 117 -11.74 -22.60 -41.52
CA ALA A 117 -11.46 -23.33 -42.74
C ALA A 117 -11.48 -24.86 -42.51
N PHE A 118 -10.94 -25.30 -41.36
CA PHE A 118 -10.93 -26.72 -40.97
C PHE A 118 -12.33 -27.26 -40.61
N ARG A 119 -13.19 -26.41 -40.01
CA ARG A 119 -14.60 -26.75 -39.75
C ARG A 119 -15.42 -26.80 -41.02
N LEU A 120 -15.18 -25.87 -41.95
CA LEU A 120 -15.87 -25.78 -43.24
C LEU A 120 -15.39 -26.86 -44.23
N SER A 121 -14.14 -27.32 -44.10
CA SER A 121 -13.60 -28.44 -44.88
C SER A 121 -14.10 -29.80 -44.38
N GLY A 122 -15.39 -29.87 -44.03
CA GLY A 122 -16.22 -31.06 -43.90
C GLY A 122 -15.46 -32.37 -43.95
N LEU A 123 -14.94 -32.79 -42.80
CA LEU A 123 -14.37 -34.13 -42.60
C LEU A 123 -15.41 -35.23 -42.87
N GLU A 124 -16.70 -34.90 -42.98
CA GLU A 124 -17.76 -35.83 -43.41
C GLU A 124 -17.70 -36.16 -44.92
N GLU A 125 -17.30 -35.21 -45.78
CA GLU A 125 -17.20 -35.43 -47.23
C GLU A 125 -16.00 -36.34 -47.56
N GLN A 126 -14.87 -36.19 -46.85
CA GLN A 126 -13.70 -37.05 -47.06
C GLN A 126 -13.88 -38.46 -46.49
N ALA A 127 -14.63 -38.62 -45.39
CA ALA A 127 -14.96 -39.93 -44.84
C ALA A 127 -15.91 -40.73 -45.76
N LEU A 128 -16.91 -40.07 -46.36
CA LEU A 128 -17.80 -40.69 -47.34
C LEU A 128 -17.07 -41.03 -48.66
N ALA A 129 -16.17 -40.16 -49.13
CA ALA A 129 -15.35 -40.44 -50.31
C ALA A 129 -14.39 -41.61 -50.10
N LEU A 130 -13.78 -41.74 -48.91
CA LEU A 130 -12.93 -42.88 -48.55
C LEU A 130 -13.73 -44.18 -48.35
N ALA A 131 -14.92 -44.13 -47.75
CA ALA A 131 -15.79 -45.29 -47.58
C ALA A 131 -16.30 -45.86 -48.93
N LEU A 132 -16.64 -44.99 -49.89
CA LEU A 132 -17.06 -45.39 -51.24
C LEU A 132 -15.89 -45.89 -52.12
N SER A 133 -14.69 -45.36 -51.93
CA SER A 133 -13.50 -45.79 -52.69
C SER A 133 -12.84 -47.06 -52.15
N PHE A 134 -13.06 -47.42 -50.88
CA PHE A 134 -12.61 -48.70 -50.31
C PHE A 134 -13.65 -49.84 -50.38
N GLY A 135 -14.84 -49.60 -50.95
CA GLY A 135 -15.79 -50.67 -51.27
C GLY A 135 -16.18 -51.55 -50.07
N LEU A 136 -16.48 -50.96 -48.92
CA LEU A 136 -17.03 -51.68 -47.77
C LEU A 136 -18.57 -51.67 -47.84
N PHE A 137 -19.11 -52.58 -48.66
CA PHE A 137 -20.48 -53.10 -48.56
C PHE A 137 -20.49 -54.57 -48.94
#